data_AF-A0A965I4W9-F1
#
_entry.id   AF-A0A965I4W9-F1
#
_cell.length_a   1.000
_cell.length_b   1.000
_cell.length_c   1.000
_cell.angle_alpha   90.00
_cell.angle_beta   90.00
_cell.angle_gamma   90.00
#
_symmetry.space_group_name_H-M   'P 1'
#
loop_
_entity.id
_entity.type
_entity.pdbx_description
1 polymer ?
#
loop_
_entity_poly.entity_id
_entity_poly.type
_entity_poly.pdbx_seq_one_letter_code
_entity_poly.pdbx_strand_id
1 'polypeptide(L)'
;MSWETTIGLEIHVQLSTKTKLFSGASTQFGSNPNSQVDYVDLGLPGVLPVPNREAFNKAIMFGLATNSTINNVSFFDRKNYFYPDLPKGYQITQMNKPIVENGEIAIYVGNKEKIINITRAHLEEDAGKSVHDLF
;
A
#
# COMPACT_ATOMS: atom_id res chain seq x y z
N MET A 1 11.36 -22.67 -29.82
CA MET A 1 10.51 -22.82 -28.62
C MET A 1 9.08 -22.46 -29.02
N SER A 2 8.08 -23.24 -28.61
CA SER A 2 6.66 -23.06 -29.00
C SER A 2 5.79 -22.38 -27.93
N TRP A 3 6.39 -21.93 -26.83
CA TRP A 3 5.69 -21.35 -25.69
C TRP A 3 6.36 -20.04 -25.28
N GLU A 4 5.55 -19.09 -24.84
CA GLU A 4 5.99 -17.81 -24.28
C GLU A 4 5.59 -17.72 -22.81
N THR A 5 6.52 -17.32 -21.95
CA THR A 5 6.26 -17.15 -20.50
C THR A 5 5.96 -15.69 -20.20
N THR A 6 4.77 -15.44 -19.65
CA THR A 6 4.32 -14.11 -19.23
C THR A 6 4.26 -14.05 -17.71
N ILE A 7 4.95 -13.08 -17.11
CA ILE A 7 5.04 -12.91 -15.64
C ILE A 7 4.52 -11.51 -15.29
N GLY A 8 3.62 -11.43 -14.32
CA GLY A 8 3.21 -10.20 -13.66
C GLY A 8 3.58 -10.26 -12.18
N LEU A 9 3.93 -9.11 -11.60
CA LEU A 9 4.30 -8.99 -10.18
C LEU A 9 3.34 -8.03 -9.50
N GLU A 10 2.90 -8.40 -8.30
CA GLU A 10 2.25 -7.50 -7.35
C GLU A 10 3.22 -7.24 -6.20
N ILE A 11 3.49 -5.98 -5.91
CA ILE A 11 4.50 -5.56 -4.95
C ILE A 11 3.85 -4.62 -3.95
N HIS A 12 3.97 -4.95 -2.67
CA HIS A 12 3.56 -4.09 -1.57
C HIS A 12 4.79 -3.44 -0.95
N VAL A 13 4.74 -2.11 -0.77
CA VAL A 13 5.88 -1.33 -0.26
C VAL A 13 5.45 -0.56 0.96
N GLN A 14 6.07 -0.85 2.10
CA GLN A 14 5.82 -0.11 3.33
C GLN A 14 6.47 1.27 3.25
N LEU A 15 5.64 2.31 3.29
CA LEU A 15 6.10 3.69 3.24
C LEU A 15 6.79 4.09 4.55
N SER A 16 7.96 4.70 4.46
CA SER A 16 8.76 5.14 5.61
C SER A 16 8.24 6.45 6.23
N THR A 17 6.96 6.47 6.62
CA THR A 17 6.31 7.60 7.32
C THR A 17 6.50 7.49 8.83
N LYS A 18 6.28 8.56 9.59
CA LYS A 18 6.33 8.53 11.06
C LYS A 18 5.04 8.01 11.71
N THR A 19 3.90 8.29 11.08
CA THR A 19 2.56 7.87 11.53
C THR A 19 1.90 7.00 10.47
N LYS A 20 0.91 6.21 10.87
CA LYS A 20 0.15 5.33 9.97
C LYS A 20 -0.64 6.10 8.91
N LEU A 21 -1.22 5.38 7.95
CA LEU A 21 -1.89 5.99 6.81
C LEU A 21 -3.17 6.74 7.19
N PHE A 22 -3.95 6.22 8.16
CA PHE A 22 -5.25 6.78 8.53
C PHE A 22 -5.38 7.18 10.00
N SER A 23 -4.29 7.07 10.77
CA SER A 23 -4.28 7.23 12.21
C SER A 23 -3.00 7.89 12.70
N GLY A 24 -3.01 8.41 13.94
CA GLY A 24 -1.87 9.13 14.52
C GLY A 24 -0.80 8.21 15.12
N ALA A 25 -1.06 6.91 15.18
CA ALA A 25 -0.15 5.93 15.78
C ALA A 25 1.16 5.80 14.99
N SER A 26 2.22 5.40 15.69
CA SER A 26 3.56 5.22 15.12
C SER A 26 3.63 4.00 14.18
N THR A 27 4.54 4.07 13.21
CA THR A 27 4.92 2.99 12.27
C THR A 27 6.24 2.30 12.65
N GLN A 28 6.84 2.64 13.80
CA GLN A 28 8.15 2.13 14.18
C GLN A 28 8.12 0.62 14.44
N PHE A 29 8.90 -0.13 13.64
CA PHE A 29 9.03 -1.58 13.76
C PHE A 29 9.64 -2.04 15.10
N GLY A 30 9.24 -3.23 15.56
CA GLY A 30 9.85 -3.92 16.70
C GLY A 30 9.30 -3.53 18.08
N SER A 31 8.19 -2.80 18.13
CA SER A 31 7.52 -2.44 19.40
C SER A 31 6.77 -3.61 20.03
N ASN A 32 6.40 -3.44 21.31
CA ASN A 32 5.58 -4.43 22.02
C ASN A 32 4.22 -4.65 21.32
N PRO A 33 3.64 -5.87 21.40
CA PRO A 33 2.33 -6.15 20.83
C PRO A 33 1.28 -5.13 21.27
N ASN A 34 0.52 -4.59 20.31
CA ASN A 34 -0.56 -3.64 20.53
C ASN A 34 -0.17 -2.34 21.28
N SER A 35 1.12 -1.98 21.34
CA SER A 35 1.55 -0.73 22.01
C SER A 35 1.54 0.51 21.09
N GLN A 36 1.37 0.31 19.78
CA GLN A 36 1.34 1.36 18.76
C GLN A 36 0.01 1.33 18.01
N VAL A 37 -1.09 1.45 18.74
CA VAL A 37 -2.45 1.45 18.18
C VAL A 37 -3.25 2.61 18.76
N ASP A 38 -4.17 3.14 17.97
CA ASP A 38 -5.26 3.99 18.44
C ASP A 38 -6.64 3.38 18.14
N TYR A 39 -7.72 4.11 18.41
CA TYR A 39 -9.07 3.63 18.20
C TYR A 39 -9.40 3.37 16.71
N VAL A 40 -8.77 4.11 15.79
CA VAL A 40 -8.95 3.93 14.33
C VAL A 40 -8.31 2.61 13.91
N ASP A 41 -7.10 2.33 14.42
CA ASP A 41 -6.38 1.09 14.14
C ASP A 41 -7.16 -0.14 14.64
N LEU A 42 -7.75 -0.02 15.83
CA LEU A 42 -8.56 -1.07 16.45
C LEU A 42 -9.95 -1.23 15.81
N GLY A 43 -10.33 -0.37 14.86
CA GLY A 43 -11.62 -0.43 14.18
C GLY A 43 -12.82 -0.27 15.12
N LEU A 44 -12.67 0.50 16.21
CA LEU A 44 -13.74 0.67 17.20
C LEU A 44 -14.97 1.40 16.62
N PRO A 45 -16.17 1.19 17.18
CA PRO A 45 -17.36 1.91 16.75
C PRO A 45 -17.20 3.44 16.84
N GLY A 46 -17.56 4.14 15.77
CA GLY A 46 -17.59 5.62 15.71
C GLY A 46 -16.29 6.29 15.24
N VAL A 47 -15.24 5.54 14.95
CA VAL A 47 -13.97 6.10 14.46
C VAL A 47 -14.02 6.46 12.98
N LEU A 48 -13.21 7.44 12.57
CA LEU A 48 -13.12 7.91 11.19
C LEU A 48 -11.64 8.00 10.76
N PRO A 49 -11.30 7.58 9.52
CA PRO A 49 -9.93 7.64 9.02
C PRO A 49 -9.51 9.06 8.66
N VAL A 50 -8.27 9.45 8.98
CA VAL A 50 -7.67 10.74 8.58
C VAL A 50 -6.39 10.48 7.77
N PRO A 51 -6.35 10.80 6.47
CA PRO A 51 -5.23 10.45 5.61
C PRO A 51 -3.93 11.17 5.97
N ASN A 52 -2.82 10.43 5.93
CA ASN A 52 -1.47 10.94 6.16
C ASN A 52 -0.91 11.64 4.91
N ARG A 53 -0.67 12.96 5.02
CA ARG A 53 -0.08 13.78 3.95
C ARG A 53 1.26 13.26 3.45
N GLU A 54 2.11 12.72 4.32
CA GLU A 54 3.43 12.21 3.94
C GLU A 54 3.31 10.98 3.01
N ALA A 55 2.30 10.15 3.20
CA ALA A 55 2.05 8.99 2.35
C ALA A 55 1.73 9.41 0.90
N PHE A 56 0.92 10.47 0.73
CA PHE A 56 0.65 11.06 -0.59
C PHE A 56 1.91 11.59 -1.25
N ASN A 57 2.74 12.33 -0.51
CA ASN A 57 4.00 12.83 -1.04
C ASN A 57 4.90 11.69 -1.55
N LYS A 58 5.00 10.59 -0.79
CA LYS A 58 5.79 9.41 -1.20
C LYS A 58 5.20 8.70 -2.42
N ALA A 59 3.89 8.55 -2.51
CA ALA A 59 3.24 7.97 -3.69
C ALA A 59 3.47 8.83 -4.95
N ILE A 60 3.39 10.16 -4.82
CA ILE A 60 3.69 11.09 -5.92
C ILE A 60 5.17 10.98 -6.33
N MET A 61 6.09 10.97 -5.36
CA MET A 61 7.52 10.78 -5.62
C MET A 61 7.79 9.46 -6.35
N PHE A 62 7.16 8.37 -5.93
CA PHE A 62 7.25 7.07 -6.62
C PHE A 62 6.77 7.19 -8.07
N GLY A 63 5.58 7.76 -8.30
CA GLY A 63 5.04 7.88 -9.65
C GLY A 63 5.92 8.74 -10.55
N LEU A 64 6.48 9.86 -10.06
CA LEU A 64 7.43 10.67 -10.82
C LEU A 64 8.73 9.90 -11.12
N ALA A 65 9.25 9.13 -10.15
CA ALA A 65 10.45 8.34 -10.32
C ALA A 65 10.30 7.20 -11.34
N THR A 66 9.08 6.72 -11.58
CA THR A 66 8.76 5.65 -12.53
C THR A 66 8.06 6.15 -13.80
N ASN A 67 8.22 7.44 -14.15
CA ASN A 67 7.62 8.05 -15.34
C ASN A 67 6.10 7.83 -15.48
N SER A 68 5.40 7.73 -14.35
CA SER A 68 3.96 7.47 -14.30
C SER A 68 3.13 8.74 -14.43
N THR A 69 1.87 8.56 -14.79
CA THR A 69 0.84 9.59 -14.66
C THR A 69 0.39 9.70 -13.20
N ILE A 70 0.43 10.92 -12.65
CA ILE A 70 -0.13 11.23 -11.33
C ILE A 70 -1.57 11.72 -11.50
N ASN A 71 -2.53 11.05 -10.88
CA ASN A 71 -3.92 11.44 -10.97
C ASN A 71 -4.23 12.64 -10.07
N ASN A 72 -4.71 13.73 -10.67
CA ASN A 72 -5.18 14.93 -9.93
C ASN A 72 -6.40 14.65 -9.03
N VAL A 73 -7.15 13.60 -9.34
CA VAL A 73 -8.29 13.13 -8.55
C VAL A 73 -8.11 11.63 -8.35
N SER A 74 -8.12 11.18 -7.10
CA SER A 74 -8.12 9.76 -6.73
C SER A 74 -9.08 9.53 -5.57
N PHE A 75 -9.55 8.30 -5.41
CA PHE A 75 -10.52 7.93 -4.36
C PHE A 75 -9.95 6.84 -3.47
N PHE A 76 -10.38 6.84 -2.21
CA PHE A 76 -10.24 5.66 -1.36
C PHE A 76 -11.53 4.85 -1.44
N ASP A 77 -11.37 3.54 -1.57
CA ASP A 77 -12.41 2.53 -1.65
C ASP A 77 -12.25 1.54 -0.47
N ARG A 78 -13.31 0.81 -0.13
CA ARG A 78 -13.27 -0.24 0.90
C ARG A 78 -13.22 -1.61 0.26
N LYS A 79 -12.13 -2.34 0.47
CA LYS A 79 -11.97 -3.75 0.09
C LYS A 79 -12.41 -4.63 1.27
N ASN A 80 -13.63 -5.15 1.20
CA ASN A 80 -14.27 -5.86 2.32
C ASN A 80 -13.87 -7.35 2.36
N TYR A 81 -13.36 -7.80 3.50
CA TYR A 81 -13.08 -9.22 3.79
C TYR A 81 -12.91 -9.42 5.31
N PHE A 82 -13.17 -10.64 5.78
CA PHE A 82 -13.06 -10.96 7.20
C PHE A 82 -11.77 -11.71 7.48
N TYR A 83 -10.91 -11.14 8.32
CA TYR A 83 -9.73 -11.81 8.84
C TYR A 83 -9.33 -11.22 10.21
N PRO A 84 -8.80 -12.01 11.17
CA PRO A 84 -8.57 -11.55 12.54
C PRO A 84 -7.61 -10.37 12.69
N ASP A 85 -6.65 -10.20 11.78
CA ASP A 85 -5.72 -9.07 11.79
C ASP A 85 -6.25 -7.82 11.06
N LEU A 86 -7.49 -7.84 10.57
CA LEU A 86 -8.15 -6.73 9.91
C LEU A 86 -9.37 -6.24 10.72
N PRO A 87 -9.19 -5.36 11.73
CA PRO A 87 -10.21 -5.06 12.72
C PRO A 87 -11.49 -4.43 12.15
N LYS A 88 -11.39 -3.74 11.02
CA LYS A 88 -12.51 -3.01 10.40
C LYS A 88 -13.43 -3.90 9.55
N GLY A 89 -13.04 -5.14 9.25
CA GLY A 89 -13.72 -5.98 8.26
C GLY A 89 -13.60 -5.47 6.81
N TYR A 90 -12.78 -4.45 6.60
CA TYR A 90 -12.38 -3.94 5.29
C TYR A 90 -11.03 -3.23 5.39
N GLN A 91 -10.28 -3.28 4.29
CA GLN A 91 -9.07 -2.51 4.08
C GLN A 91 -9.42 -1.26 3.27
N ILE A 92 -9.00 -0.08 3.71
CA ILE A 92 -9.06 1.13 2.91
C ILE A 92 -7.92 1.09 1.89
N THR A 93 -8.28 1.07 0.61
CA THR A 93 -7.37 0.99 -0.55
C THR A 93 -7.85 1.98 -1.63
N GLN A 94 -7.31 1.95 -2.85
CA GLN A 94 -7.88 2.66 -3.99
C GLN A 94 -8.13 1.63 -5.07
N MET A 95 -9.36 1.32 -5.45
CA MET A 95 -9.66 0.36 -6.51
C MET A 95 -9.91 1.11 -7.83
N ASN A 96 -10.87 2.02 -7.81
CA ASN A 96 -11.43 2.61 -9.04
C ASN A 96 -10.51 3.65 -9.68
N LYS A 97 -9.91 4.52 -8.86
CA LYS A 97 -9.06 5.61 -9.33
C LYS A 97 -7.82 5.76 -8.45
N PRO A 98 -6.72 5.04 -8.75
CA PRO A 98 -5.50 5.08 -7.96
C PRO A 98 -4.76 6.41 -8.14
N ILE A 99 -3.82 6.70 -7.25
CA ILE A 99 -3.00 7.92 -7.33
C ILE A 99 -1.97 7.91 -8.47
N VAL A 100 -1.48 6.73 -8.88
CA VAL A 100 -0.42 6.57 -9.88
C VAL A 100 -0.81 5.51 -10.91
N GLU A 101 -0.66 5.81 -12.20
CA GLU A 101 -0.98 4.91 -13.33
C GLU A 101 0.05 5.01 -14.46
N ASN A 102 0.17 3.95 -15.26
CA ASN A 102 0.92 3.96 -16.53
C ASN A 102 2.39 4.38 -16.39
N GLY A 103 3.12 3.74 -15.47
CA GLY A 103 4.55 3.93 -15.29
C GLY A 103 5.40 2.89 -16.01
N GLU A 104 6.71 3.02 -15.87
CA GLU A 104 7.68 2.08 -16.41
C GLU A 104 9.00 2.11 -15.64
N ILE A 105 9.72 0.99 -15.69
CA ILE A 105 11.09 0.86 -15.20
C ILE A 105 11.96 0.17 -16.26
N ALA A 106 13.19 0.64 -16.41
CA ALA A 106 14.19 -0.01 -17.24
C ALA A 106 14.98 -1.03 -16.41
N ILE A 107 15.14 -2.24 -16.93
CA ILE A 107 16.02 -3.27 -16.37
C ILE A 107 17.03 -3.72 -17.42
N TYR A 108 18.19 -4.20 -16.98
CA TYR A 108 19.20 -4.78 -17.86
C TYR A 108 19.20 -6.30 -17.77
N VAL A 109 19.00 -6.97 -18.90
CA VAL A 109 19.13 -8.42 -19.05
C VAL A 109 20.37 -8.70 -19.90
N GLY A 110 21.51 -8.94 -19.25
CA GLY A 110 22.81 -8.90 -19.90
C GLY A 110 23.09 -7.47 -20.41
N ASN A 111 23.42 -7.34 -21.69
CA ASN A 111 23.71 -6.04 -22.33
C ASN A 111 22.48 -5.40 -23.01
N LYS A 112 21.27 -5.94 -22.78
CA LYS A 112 20.04 -5.41 -23.37
C LYS A 112 19.18 -4.75 -22.31
N GLU A 113 18.82 -3.50 -22.54
CA GLU A 113 17.80 -2.82 -21.77
C GLU A 113 16.41 -3.37 -22.15
N LYS A 114 15.56 -3.57 -21.14
CA LYS A 114 14.17 -4.00 -21.27
C LYS A 114 13.30 -3.10 -20.41
N ILE A 115 12.23 -2.58 -20.98
CA ILE A 115 11.24 -1.79 -20.25
C ILE A 115 10.18 -2.73 -19.66
N ILE A 116 9.88 -2.54 -18.37
CA ILE A 116 8.80 -3.21 -17.64
C ILE A 116 7.77 -2.16 -17.26
N ASN A 117 6.55 -2.34 -17.73
CA ASN A 117 5.46 -1.40 -17.45
C ASN A 117 4.93 -1.61 -16.02
N ILE A 118 4.61 -0.52 -15.36
CA ILE A 118 3.87 -0.47 -14.10
C ILE A 118 2.44 -0.05 -14.44
N THR A 119 1.50 -0.98 -14.30
CA THR A 119 0.09 -0.69 -14.55
C THR A 119 -0.42 0.44 -13.64
N ARG A 120 -0.11 0.34 -12.34
CA ARG A 120 -0.59 1.27 -11.31
C ARG A 120 0.17 1.14 -10.00
N ALA A 121 0.11 2.19 -9.20
CA ALA A 121 0.41 2.15 -7.76
C ALA A 121 -0.66 2.93 -6.99
N HIS A 122 -1.03 2.41 -5.83
CA HIS A 122 -2.10 2.97 -5.03
C HIS A 122 -1.76 2.94 -3.54
N LEU A 123 -2.40 3.82 -2.78
CA LEU A 123 -2.27 3.86 -1.33
C LEU A 123 -3.28 2.90 -0.69
N GLU A 124 -2.79 2.10 0.25
CA GLU A 124 -3.64 1.27 1.10
C GLU A 124 -3.06 1.17 2.51
N GLU A 125 -3.92 0.88 3.48
CA GLU A 125 -3.46 0.53 4.82
C GLU A 125 -3.05 -0.94 4.89
N ASP A 126 -2.08 -1.25 5.73
CA ASP A 126 -1.68 -2.62 6.01
C ASP A 126 -2.58 -3.26 7.07
N ALA A 127 -2.65 -4.59 7.06
CA ALA A 127 -3.28 -5.37 8.11
C ALA A 127 -2.36 -5.49 9.34
N GLY A 128 -2.90 -6.04 10.42
CA GLY A 128 -2.11 -6.42 11.59
C GLY A 128 -1.27 -7.68 11.33
N LYS A 129 -0.70 -8.23 12.40
CA LYS A 129 0.04 -9.48 12.37
C LYS A 129 -0.63 -10.52 13.25
N SER A 130 -0.98 -11.65 12.67
CA SER A 130 -1.37 -12.86 13.40
C SER A 130 -0.14 -13.72 13.68
N VAL A 131 -0.06 -14.29 14.89
CA VAL A 131 0.98 -15.26 15.25
C VAL A 131 0.28 -16.49 15.82
N HIS A 132 0.55 -17.64 15.23
CA HIS A 132 0.12 -18.92 15.75
C HIS A 132 1.13 -19.35 16.84
N ASP A 133 0.65 -19.98 17.91
CA ASP A 133 1.48 -20.64 18.94
C ASP A 133 2.23 -19.73 19.93
N LEU A 134 1.70 -18.54 20.24
CA LEU A 134 2.22 -17.71 21.36
C LEU A 134 1.66 -18.09 22.74
N PHE A 135 0.70 -19.03 22.80
CA PHE A 135 0.09 -19.57 24.02
C PHE A 135 -0.38 -20.99 23.80
#